data_AF-A0A4V1UW17-F1
#
_entry.id   AF-A0A4V1UW17-F1
#
_cell.length_a   1.000
_cell.length_b   1.000
_cell.length_c   1.000
_cell.angle_alpha   90.00
_cell.angle_beta   90.00
_cell.angle_gamma   90.00
#
_symmetry.space_group_name_H-M   'P 1'
#
loop_
_entity.id
_entity.type
_entity.pdbx_description
1 polymer ?
#
loop_
_entity_poly.entity_id
_entity_poly.type
_entity_poly.pdbx_seq_one_letter_code
_entity_poly.pdbx_strand_id
1 'polypeptide(L)' 'ATENAVIIEQILNGSEGPSADVTCLNAAAVLQVADIAPDWHEALKLARAATASGAARETLRTIRDFTSQFAS' A
#
# COMPACT_ATOMS: atom_id res chain seq x y z
N ALA A 1 13.59 13.44 -4.66
CA ALA A 1 12.46 12.50 -4.91
C ALA A 1 12.86 11.03 -4.77
N THR A 2 14.09 10.65 -5.14
CA THR A 2 14.58 9.25 -5.10
C THR A 2 14.45 8.56 -3.74
N GLU A 3 14.72 9.27 -2.65
CA GLU A 3 14.64 8.72 -1.28
C GLU A 3 13.23 8.25 -0.91
N ASN A 4 12.21 9.07 -1.13
CA ASN A 4 10.82 8.69 -0.87
C ASN A 4 10.37 7.50 -1.74
N ALA A 5 10.80 7.46 -3.00
CA ALA A 5 10.50 6.33 -3.89
C ALA A 5 11.08 5.03 -3.35
N VAL A 6 12.32 5.04 -2.84
CA VAL A 6 12.95 3.88 -2.19
C VAL A 6 12.16 3.44 -0.96
N ILE A 7 11.76 4.38 -0.09
CA ILE A 7 10.97 4.05 1.11
C ILE A 7 9.63 3.40 0.73
N ILE A 8 8.92 3.95 -0.25
CA ILE A 8 7.65 3.39 -0.72
C ILE A 8 7.86 1.99 -1.28
N GLU A 9 8.86 1.79 -2.13
CA GLU A 9 9.18 0.46 -2.67
C GLU A 9 9.51 -0.53 -1.55
N GLN A 10 10.26 -0.14 -0.52
CA GLN A 10 10.55 -0.98 0.64
C GLN A 10 9.27 -1.40 1.38
N ILE A 11 8.37 -0.46 1.64
CA ILE A 11 7.08 -0.72 2.31
C ILE A 11 6.23 -1.68 1.46
N LEU A 12 6.13 -1.45 0.15
CA LEU A 12 5.36 -2.30 -0.76
C LEU A 12 5.99 -3.69 -0.98
N ASN A 13 7.29 -3.84 -0.71
CA ASN A 13 7.99 -5.12 -0.63
C ASN A 13 7.86 -5.82 0.73
N GLY A 14 7.05 -5.28 1.65
CA GLY A 14 6.78 -5.90 2.94
C GLY A 14 7.78 -5.55 4.05
N SER A 15 8.57 -4.48 3.89
CA SER A 15 9.44 -4.02 4.98
C SER A 15 8.62 -3.54 6.18
N GLU A 16 9.10 -3.87 7.38
CA GLU A 16 8.51 -3.43 8.64
C GLU A 16 9.10 -2.09 9.12
N GLY A 17 8.44 -1.46 10.10
CA GLY A 17 8.92 -0.26 10.79
C GLY A 17 7.94 0.92 10.75
N PRO A 18 8.31 2.07 11.36
CA PRO A 18 7.39 3.18 11.59
C PRO A 18 6.71 3.72 10.32
N SER A 19 7.44 3.82 9.22
CA SER A 19 6.89 4.27 7.93
C SER A 19 5.86 3.29 7.36
N ALA A 20 6.10 1.97 7.52
CA ALA A 20 5.15 0.94 7.10
C ALA A 20 3.91 0.95 8.00
N ASP A 21 4.08 1.15 9.32
CA ASP A 21 2.98 1.21 10.27
C ASP A 21 2.04 2.40 9.99
N VAL A 22 2.58 3.60 9.77
CA VAL A 22 1.78 4.78 9.41
C VAL A 22 1.09 4.58 8.05
N THR A 23 1.78 3.96 7.08
CA THR A 23 1.18 3.65 5.78
C THR A 23 0.01 2.67 5.91
N CYS A 24 0.17 1.60 6.70
CA CYS A 24 -0.91 0.65 6.95
C CYS A 24 -2.07 1.28 7.72
N LEU A 25 -1.80 2.19 8.66
CA LEU A 25 -2.84 2.92 9.39
C LEU A 25 -3.67 3.83 8.46
N ASN A 26 -3.01 4.58 7.58
CA ASN A 26 -3.69 5.41 6.60
C ASN A 26 -4.51 4.58 5.61
N ALA A 27 -3.98 3.45 5.15
CA ALA A 27 -4.73 2.51 4.30
C ALA A 27 -5.94 1.92 5.05
N ALA A 28 -5.79 1.53 6.31
CA ALA A 28 -6.89 1.04 7.15
C ALA A 28 -8.00 2.09 7.30
N ALA A 29 -7.65 3.38 7.44
CA ALA A 29 -8.63 4.46 7.48
C ALA A 29 -9.46 4.55 6.18
N VAL A 30 -8.83 4.37 5.02
CA VAL A 30 -9.54 4.32 3.73
C VAL A 30 -10.44 3.09 3.65
N LEU A 31 -9.96 1.92 4.09
CA LEU A 31 -10.77 0.68 4.12
C LEU A 31 -11.99 0.80 5.04
N GLN A 32 -11.86 1.51 6.16
CA GLN A 32 -12.97 1.86 7.07
C GLN A 32 -13.99 2.78 6.40
N VAL A 33 -13.54 3.90 5.81
CA VAL A 33 -14.42 4.86 5.14
C VAL A 33 -15.13 4.23 3.93
N ALA A 34 -14.50 3.25 3.28
CA ALA A 34 -15.07 2.51 2.16
C ALA A 34 -15.99 1.34 2.56
N ASP A 35 -16.23 1.10 3.85
CA ASP A 35 -17.04 0.00 4.38
C ASP A 35 -16.54 -1.41 3.94
N ILE A 36 -15.23 -1.54 3.74
CA ILE A 36 -14.59 -2.81 3.33
C ILE A 36 -14.27 -3.70 4.54
N ALA A 37 -14.02 -3.09 5.69
CA ALA A 37 -13.66 -3.79 6.92
C ALA A 37 -14.64 -3.43 8.05
N PRO A 38 -15.07 -4.41 8.87
CA PRO A 38 -16.08 -4.19 9.90
C PRO A 38 -15.59 -3.34 11.08
N ASP A 39 -14.28 -3.28 11.30
CA ASP A 39 -13.65 -2.49 12.37
C ASP A 39 -12.18 -2.15 12.03
N TRP A 40 -11.56 -1.34 12.89
CA TRP A 40 -10.17 -0.92 12.72
C TRP A 40 -9.17 -2.07 12.79
N HIS A 41 -9.49 -3.14 13.53
CA HIS A 41 -8.60 -4.28 13.68
C HIS A 41 -8.50 -5.05 12.36
N GLU A 42 -9.64 -5.40 11.76
CA GLU A 42 -9.68 -6.06 10.46
C GLU A 42 -9.18 -5.13 9.34
N ALA A 43 -9.44 -3.83 9.41
CA ALA A 43 -8.91 -2.87 8.44
C ALA A 43 -7.36 -2.83 8.44
N LEU A 44 -6.74 -2.76 9.63
CA LEU A 44 -5.28 -2.81 9.78
C LEU A 44 -4.70 -4.13 9.31
N LYS A 45 -5.37 -5.24 9.61
CA LYS A 45 -4.97 -6.58 9.18
C LYS A 45 -5.00 -6.71 7.66
N LEU A 46 -6.03 -6.20 6.99
CA LEU A 46 -6.12 -6.16 5.53
C LEU A 46 -5.01 -5.29 4.92
N ALA A 47 -4.76 -4.10 5.47
CA ALA A 47 -3.70 -3.22 5.01
C ALA A 47 -2.31 -3.89 5.10
N ARG A 48 -2.00 -4.54 6.23
CA ARG A 48 -0.75 -5.29 6.41
C ARG A 48 -0.67 -6.51 5.50
N ALA A 49 -1.78 -7.22 5.29
CA ALA A 49 -1.81 -8.36 4.38
C ALA A 49 -1.54 -7.93 2.93
N ALA A 50 -2.03 -6.76 2.50
CA ALA A 50 -1.81 -6.24 1.15
C ALA A 50 -0.33 -5.94 0.88
N THR A 51 0.42 -5.41 1.85
CA THR A 51 1.86 -5.18 1.72
C THR A 51 2.66 -6.48 1.85
N ALA A 52 2.37 -7.31 2.86
CA ALA A 52 3.10 -8.55 3.12
C ALA A 52 2.96 -9.59 1.98
N SER A 53 1.79 -9.65 1.33
CA SER A 53 1.56 -10.54 0.17
C SER A 53 2.15 -10.02 -1.14
N GLY A 54 2.56 -8.74 -1.19
CA GLY A 54 2.98 -8.08 -2.42
C GLY A 54 1.84 -7.61 -3.33
N ALA A 55 0.57 -7.75 -2.92
CA ALA A 55 -0.58 -7.27 -3.69
C ALA A 55 -0.54 -5.74 -3.90
N ALA A 56 -0.05 -4.99 -2.91
CA ALA A 56 0.12 -3.54 -3.04
C ALA A 56 1.20 -3.19 -4.09
N ARG A 57 2.32 -3.93 -4.13
CA ARG A 57 3.36 -3.80 -5.16
C ARG A 57 2.84 -4.18 -6.55
N GLU A 58 1.99 -5.19 -6.63
CA GLU A 58 1.32 -5.58 -7.88
C GLU A 58 0.48 -4.46 -8.46
N THR A 59 -0.28 -3.80 -7.59
CA THR A 59 -1.16 -2.69 -7.95
C THR A 59 -0.34 -1.52 -8.49
N LEU A 60 0.75 -1.15 -7.79
CA LEU A 60 1.66 -0.09 -8.26
C LEU A 60 2.24 -0.43 -9.64
N ARG A 61 2.68 -1.68 -9.84
CA ARG A 61 3.20 -2.12 -11.15
C ARG A 61 2.15 -1.99 -12.25
N THR A 62 0.92 -2.44 -11.98
CA THR A 62 -0.19 -2.35 -12.94
C THR A 62 -0.46 -0.89 -13.33
N ILE A 63 -0.47 0.04 -12.35
CA ILE A 63 -0.68 1.47 -12.61
C ILE A 63 0.48 2.07 -13.42
N ARG A 64 1.73 1.71 -13.11
CA ARG A 64 2.91 2.16 -13.86
C ARG A 64 2.86 1.67 -15.31
N ASP A 65 2.57 0.39 -15.49
CA ASP A 65 2.54 -0.24 -16.81
C ASP A 65 1.38 0.37 -17.64
N PHE A 66 0.23 0.60 -17.02
CA PHE A 66 -0.90 1.31 -17.65
C PHE A 66 -0.50 2.73 -18.06
N THR A 67 0.04 3.54 -17.16
CA THR A 67 0.40 4.94 -17.44
C THR A 67 1.50 5.08 -18.48
N SER A 68 2.48 4.17 -18.51
CA SER A 68 3.56 4.18 -19.50
C SER A 68 3.09 3.95 -20.94
N GLN A 69 1.97 3.26 -21.14
CA GLN A 69 1.38 3.07 -22.48
C GLN A 69 0.82 4.36 -23.09
N PHE A 70 0.53 5.36 -22.26
CA PHE A 70 -0.03 6.65 -22.68
C PHE A 70 0.97 7.80 -22.59
N ALA A 71 2.18 7.55 -22.09
CA ALA A 71 3.26 8.54 -22.07
C ALA A 71 3.86 8.64 -23.49
N SER A 72 3.33 9.57 -24.29
CA SER A 72 3.87 9.97 -25.60
C SER A 72 4.96 11.02 -25.44
#